data_AF-A0A938ZDF0-F1
#
_entry.id   AF-A0A938ZDF0-F1
#
_cell.length_a   1.000
_cell.length_b   1.000
_cell.length_c   1.000
_cell.angle_alpha   90.00
_cell.angle_beta   90.00
_cell.angle_gamma   90.00
#
_symmetry.space_group_name_H-M   'P 1'
#
loop_
_entity.id
_entity.type
_entity.pdbx_description
1 polymer ?
#
loop_
_entity_poly.entity_id
_entity_poly.type
_entity_poly.pdbx_seq_one_letter_code
_entity_poly.pdbx_strand_id
1 'polypeptide(L)'
;MLKLPFKTSPQEFEKVTVGNSQIGELELPKYGDISPNERIFIKAANLADIRIAAVKLASEIAVKSGKKVIEIFNALTQGDSKSLEEYLEQFVTFQDLMDENSSARNLVLATTVIQRLVPDWKLENTGDPNQLHPQLLTLIVEFAKNEEAGWPTDVAPITEEELGNSIPNPEIPTGEKSTGESAATGRKKKDLVKEDLEASQPG
;
A
#
# COMPACT_ATOMS: atom_id res chain seq x y z
N MET A 1 -28.95 -18.19 -44.78
CA MET A 1 -28.15 -17.46 -43.76
C MET A 1 -27.16 -18.45 -43.16
N LEU A 2 -25.85 -18.26 -43.37
CA LEU A 2 -24.81 -19.06 -42.69
C LEU A 2 -24.81 -18.68 -41.21
N LYS A 3 -25.13 -19.63 -40.31
CA LYS A 3 -24.84 -19.48 -38.87
C LYS A 3 -23.35 -19.70 -38.70
N LEU A 4 -22.63 -18.67 -38.26
CA LEU A 4 -21.22 -18.80 -37.86
C LEU A 4 -21.14 -19.80 -36.68
N PRO A 5 -20.20 -20.76 -36.68
CA PRO A 5 -20.16 -21.88 -35.74
C PRO A 5 -19.65 -21.51 -34.34
N PHE A 6 -19.60 -20.23 -34.00
CA PHE A 6 -19.19 -19.80 -32.68
C PHE A 6 -20.41 -19.86 -31.76
N LYS A 7 -20.43 -20.83 -30.84
CA LYS A 7 -21.27 -20.73 -29.65
C LYS A 7 -20.78 -19.51 -28.87
N THR A 8 -21.46 -18.38 -29.03
CA THR A 8 -21.21 -17.14 -28.28
C THR A 8 -21.91 -17.15 -26.93
N SER A 9 -22.13 -18.32 -26.34
CA SER A 9 -22.55 -18.38 -24.95
C SER A 9 -21.37 -17.87 -24.12
N PRO A 10 -21.53 -16.81 -23.30
CA PRO A 10 -20.49 -16.39 -22.38
C PRO A 10 -19.99 -17.62 -21.64
N GLN A 11 -18.68 -17.81 -21.57
CA GLN A 11 -18.12 -18.88 -20.77
C GLN A 11 -18.58 -18.64 -19.34
N GLU A 12 -19.32 -19.60 -18.76
CA GLU A 12 -19.73 -19.52 -17.36
C GLU A 12 -18.44 -19.41 -16.54
N PHE A 13 -18.27 -18.27 -15.87
CA PHE A 13 -17.14 -18.03 -14.99
C PHE A 13 -17.47 -18.58 -13.61
N GLU A 14 -16.46 -19.15 -12.96
CA GLU A 14 -16.55 -19.48 -11.55
C GLU A 14 -16.67 -18.16 -10.76
N LYS A 15 -17.56 -18.13 -9.77
CA LYS A 15 -17.69 -16.98 -8.86
C LYS A 15 -16.97 -17.29 -7.56
N VAL A 16 -16.25 -16.31 -7.04
CA VAL A 16 -15.57 -16.40 -5.73
C VAL A 16 -16.16 -15.32 -4.83
N THR A 17 -16.66 -15.74 -3.67
CA THR A 17 -17.10 -14.82 -2.62
C THR A 17 -15.90 -14.28 -1.87
N VAL A 18 -15.81 -12.96 -1.78
CA VAL A 18 -14.74 -12.24 -1.07
C VAL A 18 -15.37 -11.40 0.02
N GLY A 19 -14.92 -11.62 1.26
CA GLY A 19 -15.43 -10.94 2.45
C GLY A 19 -16.55 -11.70 3.16
N ASN A 20 -17.31 -10.99 4.00
CA ASN A 20 -18.42 -11.54 4.77
C ASN A 20 -19.41 -10.43 5.17
N SER A 21 -20.51 -10.80 5.82
CA SER A 21 -21.56 -9.85 6.23
C SER A 21 -21.10 -8.71 7.17
N GLN A 22 -19.98 -8.87 7.90
CA GLN A 22 -19.45 -7.86 8.81
C GLN A 22 -18.57 -6.82 8.12
N ILE A 23 -17.78 -7.25 7.14
CA ILE A 23 -16.79 -6.39 6.45
C ILE A 23 -17.22 -5.97 5.03
N GLY A 24 -18.37 -6.48 4.57
CA GLY A 24 -18.84 -6.39 3.20
C GLY A 24 -18.50 -7.66 2.42
N GLU A 25 -19.39 -8.04 1.50
CA GLU A 25 -19.32 -9.28 0.73
C GLU A 25 -19.46 -8.96 -0.77
N LEU A 26 -18.55 -9.50 -1.58
CA LEU A 26 -18.55 -9.34 -3.03
C LEU A 26 -18.44 -10.70 -3.72
N GLU A 27 -19.35 -10.99 -4.65
CA GLU A 27 -19.22 -12.13 -5.57
C GLU A 27 -18.43 -11.70 -6.80
N LEU A 28 -17.15 -12.08 -6.87
CA LEU A 28 -16.28 -11.70 -7.97
C LEU A 28 -16.20 -12.80 -9.04
N PRO A 29 -16.29 -12.43 -10.33
CA PRO A 29 -16.08 -13.38 -11.41
C PRO A 29 -14.59 -13.72 -11.57
N LYS A 30 -14.27 -15.01 -11.57
CA LYS A 30 -12.91 -15.55 -11.79
C LYS A 30 -12.69 -15.75 -13.28
N TYR A 31 -11.89 -14.87 -13.88
CA TYR A 31 -11.52 -14.92 -15.29
C TYR A 31 -10.19 -15.64 -15.53
N GLY A 32 -9.40 -15.85 -14.46
CA GLY A 32 -8.15 -16.62 -14.51
C GLY A 32 -6.95 -15.86 -15.06
N ASP A 33 -7.15 -14.61 -15.49
CA ASP A 33 -6.11 -13.63 -15.77
C ASP A 33 -6.71 -12.21 -15.72
N ILE A 34 -5.85 -11.21 -15.50
CA ILE A 34 -6.18 -9.79 -15.64
C ILE A 34 -6.30 -9.46 -17.14
N SER A 35 -7.47 -8.98 -17.54
CA SER A 35 -7.78 -8.68 -18.94
C SER A 35 -6.90 -7.54 -19.50
N PRO A 36 -6.75 -7.45 -20.84
CA PRO A 36 -5.93 -6.39 -21.44
C PRO A 36 -6.34 -4.97 -21.05
N ASN A 37 -7.65 -4.70 -20.91
CA ASN A 37 -8.15 -3.37 -20.53
C ASN A 37 -7.77 -3.01 -19.09
N GLU A 38 -7.85 -3.97 -18.19
CA GLU A 38 -7.42 -3.83 -16.80
C GLU A 38 -5.90 -3.58 -16.71
N ARG A 39 -5.10 -4.28 -17.52
CA ARG A 39 -3.65 -4.02 -17.62
C ARG A 39 -3.34 -2.61 -18.11
N ILE A 40 -4.14 -2.07 -19.03
CA ILE A 40 -3.99 -0.67 -19.49
C ILE A 40 -4.30 0.30 -18.35
N PHE A 41 -5.37 0.06 -17.59
CA PHE A 41 -5.72 0.88 -16.43
C PHE A 41 -4.61 0.87 -15.37
N ILE A 42 -4.07 -0.31 -15.02
CA ILE A 42 -2.97 -0.45 -14.06
C ILE A 42 -1.72 0.33 -14.54
N LYS A 43 -1.42 0.29 -15.83
CA LYS A 43 -0.31 1.08 -16.41
C LYS A 43 -0.58 2.58 -16.40
N ALA A 44 -1.83 2.99 -16.63
CA ALA A 44 -2.23 4.40 -16.65
C ALA A 44 -2.14 5.08 -15.28
N ALA A 45 -2.13 4.30 -14.18
CA ALA A 45 -1.97 4.81 -12.82
C ALA A 45 -0.58 5.43 -12.52
N ASN A 46 0.33 5.45 -13.51
CA ASN A 46 1.64 6.11 -13.42
C ASN A 46 2.47 5.67 -12.18
N LEU A 47 2.36 4.39 -11.84
CA LEU A 47 3.13 3.77 -10.75
C LEU A 47 4.63 3.93 -11.04
N ALA A 48 5.39 4.27 -10.00
CA ALA A 48 6.83 4.44 -10.13
C ALA A 48 7.48 3.15 -10.63
N ASP A 49 8.40 3.25 -11.60
CA ASP A 49 9.21 2.11 -12.00
C ASP A 49 10.31 1.88 -10.96
N ILE A 50 9.93 1.14 -9.91
CA ILE A 50 10.80 0.78 -8.79
C ILE A 50 12.08 0.09 -9.27
N ARG A 51 12.04 -0.66 -10.37
CA ARG A 51 13.25 -1.30 -10.90
C ARG A 51 14.23 -0.27 -11.42
N ILE A 52 13.76 0.72 -12.17
CA ILE A 52 14.61 1.81 -12.65
C ILE A 52 15.16 2.60 -11.46
N ALA A 53 14.33 2.93 -10.47
CA ALA A 53 14.76 3.64 -9.27
C ALA A 53 15.85 2.86 -8.50
N ALA A 54 15.65 1.55 -8.32
CA ALA A 54 16.59 0.66 -7.66
C ALA A 54 17.93 0.58 -8.41
N VAL A 55 17.90 0.42 -9.74
CA VAL A 55 19.13 0.37 -10.57
C VAL A 55 19.90 1.69 -10.51
N LYS A 56 19.18 2.82 -10.52
CA LYS A 56 19.78 4.15 -10.47
C LYS A 56 20.47 4.38 -9.13
N LEU A 57 19.78 4.11 -8.03
CA LEU A 57 20.35 4.20 -6.68
C LEU A 57 21.51 3.21 -6.48
N ALA A 58 21.36 1.97 -6.94
CA ALA A 58 22.42 0.97 -6.88
C ALA A 58 23.69 1.43 -7.62
N SER A 59 23.52 2.09 -8.77
CA SER A 59 24.64 2.63 -9.55
C SER A 59 25.34 3.77 -8.82
N GLU A 60 24.58 4.69 -8.20
CA GLU A 60 25.15 5.80 -7.43
C GLU A 60 25.93 5.32 -6.20
N ILE A 61 25.39 4.35 -5.46
CA ILE A 61 26.07 3.76 -4.29
C ILE A 61 27.29 2.93 -4.73
N ALA A 62 27.20 2.20 -5.83
CA ALA A 62 28.33 1.42 -6.36
C ALA A 62 29.53 2.32 -6.70
N VAL A 63 29.30 3.49 -7.31
CA VAL A 63 30.35 4.46 -7.62
C VAL A 63 31.02 4.98 -6.34
N LYS A 64 30.26 5.22 -5.26
CA LYS A 64 30.79 5.75 -3.99
C LYS A 64 31.50 4.68 -3.15
N SER A 65 30.99 3.46 -3.14
CA SER A 65 31.48 2.35 -2.30
C SER A 65 32.52 1.46 -2.96
N GLY A 66 32.69 1.56 -4.29
CA GLY A 66 33.55 0.66 -5.07
C GLY A 66 33.01 -0.77 -5.22
N LYS A 67 31.78 -1.04 -4.75
CA LYS A 67 31.11 -2.34 -4.88
C LYS A 67 30.48 -2.50 -6.27
N LYS A 68 30.07 -3.73 -6.63
CA LYS A 68 29.36 -3.96 -7.89
C LYS A 68 27.90 -3.52 -7.77
N VAL A 69 27.36 -2.92 -8.83
CA VAL A 69 25.94 -2.50 -8.92
C VAL A 69 24.98 -3.63 -8.55
N ILE A 70 25.24 -4.85 -9.02
CA ILE A 70 24.39 -6.02 -8.76
C ILE A 70 24.31 -6.37 -7.26
N GLU A 71 25.39 -6.18 -6.50
CA GLU A 71 25.43 -6.49 -5.07
C GLU A 71 24.59 -5.49 -4.29
N ILE A 72 24.70 -4.20 -4.63
CA ILE A 72 23.88 -3.14 -4.03
C ILE A 72 22.41 -3.30 -4.42
N PHE A 73 22.12 -3.61 -5.69
CA PHE A 73 20.76 -3.84 -6.15
C PHE A 73 20.09 -4.99 -5.39
N ASN A 74 20.80 -6.09 -5.19
CA ASN A 74 20.30 -7.20 -4.38
C ASN A 74 20.08 -6.79 -2.93
N ALA A 75 21.00 -6.02 -2.33
CA ALA A 75 20.83 -5.52 -0.96
C ALA A 75 19.60 -4.59 -0.81
N LEU A 76 19.39 -3.68 -1.77
CA LEU A 76 18.22 -2.78 -1.82
C LEU A 76 16.91 -3.57 -1.91
N THR A 77 16.86 -4.57 -2.80
CA THR A 77 15.64 -5.35 -3.06
C THR A 77 15.36 -6.43 -2.02
N GLN A 78 16.36 -6.89 -1.28
CA GLN A 78 16.21 -7.86 -0.19
C GLN A 78 16.04 -7.20 1.18
N GLY A 79 16.17 -5.87 1.27
CA GLY A 79 16.08 -5.15 2.53
C GLY A 79 17.29 -5.35 3.45
N ASP A 80 18.47 -5.66 2.90
CA ASP A 80 19.69 -5.87 3.70
C ASP A 80 20.32 -4.52 4.12
N SER A 81 19.83 -3.99 5.24
CA SER A 81 20.30 -2.73 5.81
C SER A 81 21.75 -2.77 6.30
N LYS A 82 22.31 -3.96 6.61
CA LYS A 82 23.70 -4.08 7.10
C LYS A 82 24.70 -3.83 5.99
N SER A 83 24.44 -4.35 4.79
CA SER A 83 25.29 -4.13 3.62
C SER A 83 25.32 -2.67 3.15
N LEU A 84 24.34 -1.87 3.59
CA LEU A 84 24.09 -0.48 3.20
C LEU A 84 24.10 0.49 4.39
N GLU A 85 24.74 0.14 5.51
CA GLU A 85 24.74 0.94 6.74
C GLU A 85 25.24 2.38 6.52
N GLU A 86 26.27 2.55 5.67
CA GLU A 86 26.81 3.86 5.28
C GLU A 86 25.85 4.69 4.38
N TYR A 87 24.80 4.06 3.84
CA TYR A 87 23.82 4.63 2.91
C TYR A 87 22.38 4.48 3.42
N LEU A 88 22.23 4.41 4.75
CA LEU A 88 20.97 4.07 5.40
C LEU A 88 19.85 5.06 5.07
N GLU A 89 20.17 6.36 4.94
CA GLU A 89 19.20 7.38 4.54
C GLU A 89 18.63 7.10 3.14
N GLN A 90 19.50 6.84 2.15
CA GLN A 90 19.04 6.54 0.79
C GLN A 90 18.32 5.19 0.72
N PHE A 91 18.74 4.22 1.53
CA PHE A 91 18.05 2.94 1.66
C PHE A 91 16.64 3.13 2.22
N VAL A 92 16.46 3.89 3.30
CA VAL A 92 15.14 4.16 3.90
C VAL A 92 14.24 4.88 2.92
N THR A 93 14.71 5.95 2.27
CA THR A 93 13.91 6.65 1.25
C THR A 93 13.49 5.72 0.10
N PHE A 94 14.34 4.78 -0.29
CA PHE A 94 13.98 3.78 -1.29
C PHE A 94 12.95 2.77 -0.78
N GLN A 95 13.03 2.34 0.47
CA GLN A 95 12.01 1.48 1.09
C GLN A 95 10.66 2.21 1.18
N ASP A 96 10.64 3.47 1.63
CA ASP A 96 9.42 4.28 1.69
C ASP A 96 8.76 4.39 0.30
N LEU A 97 9.55 4.63 -0.75
CA LEU A 97 9.07 4.65 -2.13
C LEU A 97 8.50 3.29 -2.58
N MET A 98 9.13 2.17 -2.18
CA MET A 98 8.61 0.84 -2.48
C MET A 98 7.27 0.58 -1.79
N ASP A 99 7.15 0.95 -0.53
CA ASP A 99 5.94 0.76 0.27
C ASP A 99 4.78 1.62 -0.26
N GLU A 100 5.04 2.89 -0.57
CA GLU A 100 4.07 3.78 -1.21
C GLU A 100 3.58 3.22 -2.55
N ASN A 101 4.51 2.77 -3.40
CA ASN A 101 4.17 2.22 -4.71
C ASN A 101 3.43 0.87 -4.61
N SER A 102 3.78 0.04 -3.63
CA SER A 102 3.07 -1.21 -3.32
C SER A 102 1.63 -0.93 -2.88
N SER A 103 1.44 0.04 -1.98
CA SER A 103 0.12 0.48 -1.52
C SER A 103 -0.73 1.04 -2.66
N ALA A 104 -0.17 1.94 -3.47
CA ALA A 104 -0.83 2.49 -4.64
C ALA A 104 -1.22 1.40 -5.65
N ARG A 105 -0.33 0.43 -5.91
CA ARG A 105 -0.62 -0.71 -6.78
C ARG A 105 -1.77 -1.56 -6.23
N ASN A 106 -1.77 -1.85 -4.94
CA ASN A 106 -2.84 -2.62 -4.30
C ASN A 106 -4.20 -1.92 -4.45
N LEU A 107 -4.25 -0.59 -4.24
CA LEU A 107 -5.46 0.19 -4.45
C LEU A 107 -5.94 0.11 -5.91
N VAL A 108 -5.05 0.31 -6.87
CA VAL A 108 -5.39 0.24 -8.31
C VAL A 108 -5.89 -1.15 -8.69
N LEU A 109 -5.25 -2.21 -8.20
CA LEU A 109 -5.70 -3.60 -8.42
C LEU A 109 -7.11 -3.82 -7.86
N ALA A 110 -7.35 -3.40 -6.62
CA ALA A 110 -8.66 -3.54 -6.00
C ALA A 110 -9.75 -2.76 -6.76
N THR A 111 -9.48 -1.50 -7.12
CA THR A 111 -10.38 -0.67 -7.94
C THR A 111 -10.72 -1.37 -9.26
N THR A 112 -9.72 -1.94 -9.92
CA THR A 112 -9.87 -2.63 -11.20
C THR A 112 -10.80 -3.84 -11.07
N VAL A 113 -10.63 -4.64 -10.01
CA VAL A 113 -11.48 -5.79 -9.74
C VAL A 113 -12.92 -5.37 -9.40
N ILE A 114 -13.10 -4.30 -8.61
CA ILE A 114 -14.43 -3.78 -8.27
C ILE A 114 -15.15 -3.23 -9.50
N GLN A 115 -14.43 -2.60 -10.43
CA GLN A 115 -14.99 -2.08 -11.68
C GLN A 115 -15.66 -3.17 -12.55
N ARG A 116 -15.34 -4.44 -12.35
CA ARG A 116 -16.05 -5.55 -13.00
C ARG A 116 -17.51 -5.66 -12.57
N LEU A 117 -17.78 -5.31 -11.32
CA LEU A 117 -19.12 -5.33 -10.72
C LEU A 117 -19.80 -3.97 -10.84
N VAL A 118 -19.03 -2.90 -10.65
CA VAL A 118 -19.50 -1.52 -10.65
C VAL A 118 -18.64 -0.69 -11.60
N PRO A 119 -18.99 -0.64 -12.91
CA PRO A 119 -18.13 -0.05 -13.94
C PRO A 119 -17.68 1.41 -13.68
N ASP A 120 -18.50 2.18 -12.98
CA ASP A 120 -18.22 3.59 -12.67
C ASP A 120 -17.44 3.80 -11.36
N TRP A 121 -16.99 2.71 -10.72
CA TRP A 121 -16.18 2.77 -9.49
C TRP A 121 -14.82 3.41 -9.76
N LYS A 122 -14.35 4.27 -8.84
CA LYS A 122 -13.10 5.01 -9.01
C LYS A 122 -12.10 4.74 -7.89
N LEU A 123 -10.86 5.15 -8.12
CA LEU A 123 -9.78 4.98 -7.15
C LEU A 123 -10.09 5.69 -5.82
N GLU A 124 -10.70 6.87 -5.88
CA GLU A 124 -11.09 7.68 -4.71
C GLU A 124 -12.22 7.05 -3.88
N ASN A 125 -12.90 6.03 -4.42
CA ASN A 125 -13.90 5.24 -3.72
C ASN A 125 -13.31 3.98 -3.06
N THR A 126 -12.07 3.62 -3.41
CA THR A 126 -11.42 2.40 -2.94
C THR A 126 -10.52 2.68 -1.73
N GLY A 127 -9.78 3.80 -1.79
CA GLY A 127 -8.93 4.30 -0.71
C GLY A 127 -9.58 5.43 0.09
N ASP A 128 -8.79 6.07 0.96
CA ASP A 128 -9.27 7.17 1.79
C ASP A 128 -9.78 8.33 0.92
N PRO A 129 -10.87 9.02 1.32
CA PRO A 129 -11.59 8.91 2.60
C PRO A 129 -12.81 7.96 2.57
N ASN A 130 -13.12 7.33 1.44
CA ASN A 130 -14.33 6.51 1.26
C ASN A 130 -14.03 5.02 1.37
N GLN A 131 -13.08 4.67 2.25
CA GLN A 131 -12.44 3.36 2.29
C GLN A 131 -13.45 2.22 2.40
N LEU A 132 -13.28 1.24 1.52
CA LEU A 132 -13.71 -0.12 1.82
C LEU A 132 -13.10 -0.56 3.14
N HIS A 133 -13.81 -1.44 3.85
CA HIS A 133 -13.27 -2.02 5.08
C HIS A 133 -11.85 -2.57 4.81
N PRO A 134 -10.82 -2.24 5.61
CA PRO A 134 -9.43 -2.59 5.30
C PRO A 134 -9.21 -4.08 5.04
N GLN A 135 -9.91 -4.95 5.79
CA GLN A 135 -9.85 -6.39 5.58
C GLN A 135 -10.47 -6.82 4.24
N LEU A 136 -11.57 -6.20 3.83
CA LEU A 136 -12.19 -6.48 2.54
C LEU A 136 -11.26 -6.04 1.40
N LEU A 137 -10.60 -4.88 1.54
CA LEU A 137 -9.60 -4.41 0.58
C LEU A 137 -8.46 -5.44 0.44
N THR A 138 -7.91 -5.94 1.55
CA THR A 138 -6.87 -6.98 1.54
C THR A 138 -7.31 -8.22 0.76
N LEU A 139 -8.53 -8.73 1.03
CA LEU A 139 -9.04 -9.92 0.36
C LEU A 139 -9.27 -9.70 -1.15
N ILE A 140 -9.72 -8.52 -1.56
CA ILE A 140 -9.85 -8.17 -2.99
C ILE A 140 -8.47 -8.10 -3.66
N VAL A 141 -7.47 -7.56 -2.98
CA VAL A 141 -6.09 -7.51 -3.48
C VAL A 141 -5.51 -8.92 -3.63
N GLU A 142 -5.77 -9.81 -2.67
CA GLU A 142 -5.36 -11.22 -2.75
C GLU A 142 -6.04 -11.93 -3.93
N PHE A 143 -7.34 -11.71 -4.13
CA PHE A 143 -8.06 -12.19 -5.30
C PHE A 143 -7.38 -11.73 -6.60
N ALA A 144 -7.06 -10.43 -6.71
CA ALA A 144 -6.42 -9.85 -7.89
C ALA A 144 -5.02 -10.45 -8.14
N LYS A 145 -4.25 -10.68 -7.08
CA LYS A 145 -2.92 -11.30 -7.15
C LYS A 145 -2.99 -12.76 -7.59
N ASN A 146 -3.98 -13.51 -7.11
CA ASN A 146 -4.21 -14.89 -7.53
C ASN A 146 -4.62 -14.97 -9.00
N GLU A 147 -5.34 -13.98 -9.52
CA GLU A 147 -5.59 -13.90 -10.95
C GLU A 147 -4.35 -13.56 -11.77
N GLU A 148 -3.48 -12.65 -11.30
CA GLU A 148 -2.26 -12.28 -12.02
C GLU A 148 -1.19 -13.40 -11.99
N ALA A 149 -1.07 -14.13 -10.88
CA ALA A 149 -0.03 -15.14 -10.65
C ALA A 149 -0.49 -16.59 -10.93
N GLY A 150 -1.79 -16.81 -11.09
CA GLY A 150 -2.40 -18.13 -11.11
C GLY A 150 -2.89 -18.55 -9.72
N TRP A 151 -4.04 -19.24 -9.71
CA TRP A 151 -4.68 -19.67 -8.48
C TRP A 151 -3.85 -20.78 -7.81
N PRO A 152 -3.64 -20.73 -6.48
CA PRO A 152 -2.98 -21.82 -5.80
C PRO A 152 -3.82 -23.10 -5.96
N THR A 153 -3.15 -24.22 -6.23
CA THR A 153 -3.83 -25.51 -6.47
C THR A 153 -4.40 -26.15 -5.21
N ASP A 154 -3.99 -25.71 -4.02
CA ASP A 154 -4.40 -26.25 -2.72
C ASP A 154 -4.86 -25.13 -1.78
N VAL A 155 -5.94 -24.41 -2.12
CA VAL A 155 -6.60 -23.50 -1.18
C VAL A 155 -7.81 -24.21 -0.61
N ALA A 156 -7.71 -24.65 0.66
CA ALA A 156 -8.89 -25.01 1.42
C ALA A 156 -9.82 -23.77 1.48
N PRO A 157 -11.14 -23.94 1.32
CA PRO A 157 -12.06 -22.81 1.44
C PRO A 157 -11.87 -22.17 2.81
N ILE A 158 -11.53 -20.88 2.83
CA ILE A 158 -11.35 -20.11 4.06
C ILE A 158 -12.71 -20.12 4.78
N THR A 159 -12.75 -20.68 5.99
CA THR A 159 -13.98 -20.81 6.76
C THR A 159 -14.29 -19.49 7.48
N GLU A 160 -15.56 -19.26 7.83
CA GLU A 160 -15.99 -18.09 8.60
C GLU A 160 -15.21 -17.92 9.93
N GLU A 161 -14.68 -19.03 10.48
CA GLU A 161 -13.86 -19.05 11.70
C GLU A 161 -12.44 -18.50 11.50
N GLU A 162 -11.84 -18.64 10.31
CA GLU A 162 -10.50 -18.09 10.02
C GLU A 162 -10.53 -16.58 9.77
N LEU A 163 -11.62 -16.07 9.16
CA LEU A 163 -11.83 -14.62 9.01
C LEU A 163 -12.13 -13.93 10.35
N GLY A 164 -12.83 -14.60 11.27
CA GLY A 164 -13.19 -14.05 12.60
C GLY A 164 -12.04 -14.01 13.61
N ASN A 165 -10.96 -14.76 13.38
CA ASN A 165 -9.83 -14.89 14.31
C ASN A 165 -8.61 -14.04 13.92
N SER A 166 -8.76 -13.08 13.01
CA SER A 166 -7.73 -12.05 12.81
C SER A 166 -7.68 -11.15 14.05
N ILE A 167 -6.86 -11.57 15.01
CA ILE A 167 -6.59 -10.88 16.27
C ILE A 167 -6.24 -9.42 15.95
N PRO A 168 -6.96 -8.43 16.50
CA PRO A 168 -6.54 -7.05 16.41
C PRO A 168 -5.20 -6.95 17.12
N ASN A 169 -4.19 -6.42 16.42
CA ASN A 169 -2.90 -6.06 17.00
C ASN A 169 -3.19 -5.28 18.30
N PRO A 170 -2.78 -5.76 19.49
CA PRO A 170 -3.18 -5.13 20.73
C PRO A 170 -2.54 -3.74 20.81
N GLU A 171 -3.41 -2.74 20.80
CA GLU A 171 -3.31 -1.47 21.52
C GLU A 171 -1.90 -0.85 21.57
N ILE A 172 -1.66 0.14 20.70
CA ILE A 172 -0.78 1.25 21.06
C ILE A 172 -1.52 2.06 22.13
N PRO A 173 -1.05 2.12 23.39
CA PRO A 173 -1.72 2.89 24.42
C PRO A 173 -1.45 4.38 24.19
N THR A 174 -2.42 5.05 23.58
CA THR A 174 -2.54 6.51 23.60
C THR A 174 -3.02 6.98 24.97
N GLY A 175 -2.09 7.58 25.74
CA GLY A 175 -2.36 8.69 26.64
C GLY A 175 -2.93 8.38 28.02
N GLU A 176 -2.04 8.15 29.00
CA GLU A 176 -2.35 8.45 30.40
C GLU A 176 -1.91 9.88 30.75
N LYS A 177 -2.88 10.66 31.25
CA LYS A 177 -2.71 11.94 31.93
C LYS A 177 -1.72 11.77 33.09
N SER A 178 -0.56 12.40 33.00
CA SER A 178 0.27 12.68 34.19
C SER A 178 -0.41 13.79 34.99
N THR A 179 -1.19 13.39 36.00
CA THR A 179 -1.57 14.21 37.14
C THR A 179 -0.31 14.70 37.86
N GLY A 180 -0.31 15.99 38.20
CA GLY A 180 0.81 16.63 38.86
C GLY A 180 0.97 16.18 40.31
N GLU A 181 2.22 15.99 40.71
CA GLU A 181 2.76 16.40 42.00
C GLU A 181 4.27 16.17 41.96
N SER A 182 5.06 17.25 41.94
CA SER A 182 6.45 17.16 42.35
C SER A 182 6.88 18.49 42.95
N ALA A 183 7.33 18.35 44.20
CA ALA A 183 7.65 19.41 45.12
C ALA A 183 8.87 20.23 44.68
N ALA A 184 8.80 21.50 45.06
CA ALA A 184 9.86 22.44 45.36
C ALA A 184 11.31 21.92 45.31
N THR A 185 12.15 22.56 44.49
CA THR A 185 13.43 23.13 44.96
C THR A 185 14.04 24.14 43.97
N GLY A 186 13.88 25.43 44.28
CA GLY A 186 14.99 26.40 44.40
C GLY A 186 15.76 26.92 43.18
N ARG A 187 15.65 28.26 43.00
CA ARG A 187 16.68 29.25 42.56
C ARG A 187 17.07 29.23 41.06
N LYS A 188 17.14 30.34 40.31
CA LYS A 188 17.45 31.76 40.61
C LYS A 188 16.82 32.67 39.52
N LYS A 189 16.27 33.81 39.95
CA LYS A 189 15.95 34.98 39.11
C LYS A 189 17.22 35.76 38.75
N LYS A 190 17.30 36.21 37.50
CA LYS A 190 17.93 37.45 36.99
C LYS A 190 17.20 37.75 35.67
N ASP A 191 16.24 38.65 35.67
CA ASP A 191 16.37 40.11 35.52
C ASP A 191 16.41 40.53 34.05
N LEU A 192 15.39 41.34 33.68
CA LEU A 192 15.37 42.46 32.74
C LEU A 192 15.81 42.18 31.28
N VAL A 193 15.06 42.55 30.24
CA VAL A 193 14.50 43.89 29.94
C VAL A 193 13.29 43.73 29.01
N LYS A 194 12.22 44.47 29.33
CA LYS A 194 11.17 44.88 28.39
C LYS A 194 11.71 46.05 27.56
N GLU A 195 11.51 46.02 26.25
CA GLU A 195 11.23 47.26 25.53
C GLU A 195 10.07 47.01 24.58
N ASP A 196 9.02 47.77 24.84
CA ASP A 196 7.77 47.86 24.10
C ASP A 196 7.94 48.70 22.82
N LEU A 197 6.88 48.65 22.01
CA LEU A 197 6.41 49.68 21.06
C LEU A 197 6.78 49.54 19.58
N GLU A 198 5.85 48.87 18.89
CA GLU A 198 4.91 49.47 17.93
C GLU A 198 5.40 50.42 16.82
N ALA A 199 5.03 50.00 15.60
CA ALA A 199 4.33 50.78 14.57
C ALA A 199 5.02 52.02 13.96
N SER A 200 5.38 51.92 12.68
CA SER A 200 4.64 52.56 11.57
C SER A 200 5.48 52.60 10.29
N GLN A 201 4.95 51.95 9.25
CA GLN A 201 5.09 52.40 7.85
C GLN A 201 4.27 53.71 7.65
N PRO A 202 4.33 54.41 6.50
CA PRO A 202 5.10 54.14 5.27
C PRO A 202 5.88 55.35 4.73
N GLY A 203 6.73 55.08 3.73
CA GLY A 203 7.24 56.03 2.75
C GLY A 203 7.44 55.30 1.43
#